data_AF-A0A926M1Y6-F1
#
_entry.id   AF-A0A926M1Y6-F1
#
_cell.length_a   1.000
_cell.length_b   1.000
_cell.length_c   1.000
_cell.angle_alpha   90.00
_cell.angle_beta   90.00
_cell.angle_gamma   90.00
#
_symmetry.space_group_name_H-M   'P 1'
#
loop_
_entity.id
_entity.type
_entity.pdbx_description
1 polymer ?
#
loop_
_entity_poly.entity_id
_entity_poly.type
_entity_poly.pdbx_seq_one_letter_code
_entity_poly.pdbx_strand_id
1 'polypeptide(L)'
;MLKKLKKNYFLLISTFLILYFFFNLLSGQRGLISYFEKKKILNNLQNEELLLVSQIKDLDFKNSLLSDNLDLDYIEILIRERFLFGKKNETIYIIKSNEAKN
;
A
#
# COMPACT_ATOMS: atom_id res chain seq x y z
N MET A 1 -63.38 -8.46 -4.20
CA MET A 1 -61.92 -8.18 -4.25
C MET A 1 -61.57 -6.98 -5.14
N LEU A 2 -61.96 -6.99 -6.42
CA LEU A 2 -61.72 -5.89 -7.38
C LEU A 2 -62.23 -4.50 -6.94
N LYS A 3 -63.40 -4.42 -6.28
CA LYS A 3 -63.93 -3.15 -5.73
C LYS A 3 -63.02 -2.51 -4.67
N LYS A 4 -62.34 -3.32 -3.83
CA LYS A 4 -61.38 -2.82 -2.82
C LYS A 4 -60.10 -2.30 -3.48
N LEU A 5 -59.61 -3.01 -4.50
CA LEU A 5 -58.46 -2.59 -5.31
C LEU A 5 -58.72 -1.25 -6.03
N LYS A 6 -59.89 -1.10 -6.66
CA LYS A 6 -60.27 0.14 -7.34
C LYS A 6 -60.39 1.33 -6.38
N LYS A 7 -60.82 1.09 -5.13
CA LYS A 7 -60.91 2.12 -4.09
C LYS A 7 -59.53 2.64 -3.64
N ASN A 8 -58.51 1.78 -3.64
CA ASN A 8 -57.16 2.11 -3.16
C ASN A 8 -56.12 2.24 -4.29
N TYR A 9 -56.56 2.36 -5.55
CA TYR A 9 -55.69 2.31 -6.73
C TYR A 9 -54.59 3.37 -6.72
N PHE A 10 -54.90 4.59 -6.28
CA PHE A 10 -53.91 5.67 -6.16
C PHE A 10 -52.77 5.32 -5.19
N LEU A 11 -53.12 4.69 -4.05
CA LEU A 11 -52.15 4.26 -3.04
C LEU A 11 -51.24 3.17 -3.60
N LEU A 12 -51.81 2.25 -4.39
CA LEU A 12 -51.08 1.18 -5.06
C LEU A 12 -50.08 1.72 -6.10
N ILE A 13 -50.49 2.68 -6.92
CA ILE A 13 -49.60 3.31 -7.91
C ILE A 13 -48.45 4.05 -7.22
N SER A 14 -48.75 4.76 -6.13
CA SER A 14 -47.76 5.51 -5.35
C SER A 14 -46.71 4.59 -4.74
N THR A 15 -47.12 3.46 -4.15
CA THR A 15 -46.18 2.47 -3.60
C THR A 15 -45.28 1.86 -4.66
N PHE A 16 -45.80 1.55 -5.86
CA PHE A 16 -44.96 1.07 -6.96
C PHE A 16 -43.95 2.13 -7.45
N LEU A 17 -44.35 3.40 -7.52
CA LEU A 17 -43.46 4.51 -7.84
C LEU A 17 -42.34 4.66 -6.80
N ILE A 18 -42.68 4.64 -5.52
CA ILE A 18 -41.71 4.72 -4.42
C ILE A 18 -40.73 3.54 -4.50
N LEU A 19 -41.23 2.32 -4.70
CA LEU A 19 -40.38 1.13 -4.84
C LEU A 19 -39.43 1.23 -6.03
N TYR A 20 -39.90 1.73 -7.18
CA TYR A 20 -39.07 1.91 -8.37
C TYR A 20 -37.88 2.85 -8.11
N PHE A 21 -38.13 3.98 -7.44
CA PHE A 21 -37.04 4.89 -7.03
C PHE A 21 -36.13 4.25 -6.00
N PHE A 22 -36.69 3.51 -5.04
CA PHE A 22 -35.90 2.89 -3.96
C PHE A 22 -34.94 1.83 -4.51
N PHE A 23 -35.40 0.96 -5.40
CA PHE A 23 -34.53 -0.02 -6.05
C PHE A 23 -33.47 0.65 -6.92
N ASN A 24 -33.81 1.68 -7.69
CA ASN A 24 -32.83 2.42 -8.49
C ASN A 24 -31.80 3.17 -7.64
N LEU A 25 -32.18 3.62 -6.44
CA LEU A 25 -31.27 4.33 -5.53
C LEU A 25 -30.32 3.36 -4.80
N LEU A 26 -30.83 2.22 -4.33
CA LEU A 26 -30.02 1.27 -3.58
C LEU A 26 -29.08 0.46 -4.49
N SER A 27 -29.54 0.11 -5.68
CA SER A 27 -28.86 -0.82 -6.58
C SER A 27 -28.11 -0.13 -7.73
N GLY A 28 -27.34 -0.93 -8.49
CA GLY A 28 -26.57 -0.46 -9.63
C GLY A 28 -25.21 0.14 -9.26
N GLN A 29 -24.40 0.40 -10.30
CA GLN A 29 -23.01 0.88 -10.14
C GLN A 29 -22.89 2.29 -9.53
N ARG A 30 -23.98 3.07 -9.58
CA ARG A 30 -24.09 4.41 -8.99
C ARG A 30 -25.03 4.44 -7.78
N GLY A 31 -25.51 3.27 -7.35
CA GLY A 31 -26.36 3.14 -6.19
C GLY A 31 -25.60 3.28 -4.87
N LEU A 32 -26.35 3.35 -3.78
CA LEU A 32 -25.81 3.53 -2.43
C LEU A 32 -24.87 2.39 -2.01
N ILE A 33 -25.19 1.14 -2.35
CA ILE A 33 -24.35 -0.02 -2.01
C ILE A 33 -22.96 0.13 -2.66
N SER A 34 -22.93 0.46 -3.96
CA SER A 34 -21.68 0.63 -4.69
C SER A 34 -20.87 1.83 -4.18
N TYR A 35 -21.53 2.89 -3.72
CA TYR A 35 -20.86 4.04 -3.11
C TYR A 35 -20.05 3.63 -1.87
N PHE A 36 -20.63 2.85 -0.96
CA PHE A 36 -19.93 2.40 0.25
C PHE A 36 -18.74 1.50 -0.07
N GLU A 37 -18.88 0.57 -1.02
CA GLU A 37 -17.78 -0.29 -1.49
C GLU A 37 -16.64 0.54 -2.07
N LYS A 38 -16.95 1.46 -3.00
CA LYS A 38 -15.96 2.34 -3.63
C LYS A 38 -15.26 3.23 -2.62
N LYS A 39 -16.00 3.74 -1.62
CA LYS A 39 -15.41 4.54 -0.53
C LYS A 39 -14.41 3.73 0.29
N LYS A 40 -14.70 2.44 0.56
CA LYS A 40 -13.77 1.55 1.26
C LYS A 40 -12.52 1.29 0.42
N ILE A 41 -12.69 1.01 -0.88
CA ILE A 41 -11.56 0.81 -1.81
C ILE A 41 -10.67 2.05 -1.87
N LEU A 42 -11.28 3.24 -1.99
CA LEU A 42 -10.55 4.50 -2.01
C LEU A 42 -9.70 4.70 -0.75
N ASN A 43 -10.28 4.45 0.43
CA ASN A 43 -9.56 4.59 1.69
C ASN A 43 -8.38 3.60 1.80
N ASN A 44 -8.55 2.37 1.31
CA ASN A 44 -7.47 1.40 1.27
C ASN A 44 -6.34 1.86 0.34
N LEU A 45 -6.67 2.34 -0.86
CA LEU A 45 -5.69 2.85 -1.82
C LEU A 45 -4.92 4.05 -1.26
N GLN A 46 -5.59 4.97 -0.54
CA GLN A 46 -4.93 6.10 0.11
C GLN A 46 -3.93 5.65 1.18
N ASN A 47 -4.28 4.63 1.98
CA ASN A 47 -3.35 4.08 2.97
C ASN A 47 -2.14 3.39 2.30
N GLU A 48 -2.37 2.67 1.20
CA GLU A 48 -1.31 2.02 0.44
C GLU A 48 -0.38 3.05 -0.22
N GLU A 49 -0.93 4.12 -0.78
CA GLU A 49 -0.17 5.25 -1.30
C GLU A 49 0.73 5.87 -0.23
N LEU A 50 0.21 6.16 0.96
CA LEU A 50 0.99 6.71 2.06
C LEU A 50 2.14 5.78 2.48
N LEU A 51 1.89 4.48 2.53
CA LEU A 51 2.90 3.47 2.86
C LEU A 51 4.00 3.44 1.80
N LEU A 52 3.64 3.42 0.51
CA LEU A 52 4.58 3.43 -0.61
C LEU A 52 5.42 4.71 -0.63
N VAL A 53 4.80 5.87 -0.41
CA VAL A 53 5.52 7.15 -0.32
C VAL A 53 6.54 7.13 0.82
N SER A 54 6.17 6.55 1.98
CA SER A 54 7.12 6.39 3.08
C SER A 54 8.28 5.47 2.73
N GLN A 55 8.03 4.38 2.00
CA GLN A 55 9.08 3.45 1.57
C GLN A 55 10.03 4.10 0.55
N ILE A 56 9.48 4.85 -0.41
CA ILE A 56 10.28 5.60 -1.39
C ILE A 56 11.17 6.60 -0.68
N LYS A 57 10.64 7.35 0.29
CA LYS A 57 11.44 8.31 1.07
C LYS A 57 12.58 7.65 1.86
N ASP A 58 12.34 6.49 2.45
CA ASP A 58 13.40 5.74 3.16
C ASP A 58 14.48 5.22 2.19
N LEU A 59 14.08 4.74 1.01
CA LEU A 59 15.01 4.32 -0.04
C LEU A 59 15.81 5.50 -0.59
N ASP A 60 15.18 6.63 -0.85
CA ASP A 60 15.85 7.85 -1.31
C ASP A 60 16.88 8.33 -0.28
N PHE A 61 16.54 8.29 1.00
CA PHE A 61 17.49 8.59 2.07
C PHE A 61 18.67 7.62 2.10
N LYS A 62 18.43 6.31 2.01
CA LYS A 62 19.51 5.30 1.91
C LYS A 62 20.39 5.52 0.68
N ASN A 63 19.79 5.87 -0.44
CA ASN A 63 20.51 6.17 -1.67
C ASN A 63 21.34 7.45 -1.55
N SER A 64 20.83 8.50 -0.90
CA SER A 64 21.60 9.72 -0.66
C SER A 64 22.81 9.47 0.23
N LEU A 65 22.68 8.60 1.24
CA LEU A 65 23.81 8.17 2.08
C LEU A 65 24.90 7.43 1.28
N LEU A 66 24.53 6.76 0.19
CA LEU A 66 25.45 6.02 -0.68
C LEU A 66 25.93 6.82 -1.91
N SER A 67 25.43 8.04 -2.13
CA SER A 67 25.76 8.83 -3.33
C SER A 67 26.39 10.17 -2.99
N ASP A 68 25.74 11.02 -2.18
CA ASP A 68 26.18 12.39 -1.94
C ASP A 68 27.33 12.49 -0.92
N ASN A 69 27.35 11.59 0.08
CA ASN A 69 28.35 11.53 1.15
C ASN A 69 28.95 10.11 1.28
N LEU A 70 29.31 9.51 0.15
CA LEU A 70 29.94 8.18 0.16
C LEU A 70 31.32 8.25 0.85
N ASP A 71 31.41 7.68 2.04
CA ASP A 71 32.68 7.50 2.74
C ASP A 71 33.51 6.42 2.01
N LEU A 72 34.44 6.88 1.17
CA LEU A 72 35.32 6.03 0.37
C LEU A 72 36.17 5.09 1.23
N ASP A 73 36.57 5.53 2.43
CA ASP A 73 37.37 4.72 3.33
C ASP A 73 36.54 3.57 3.91
N TYR A 74 35.27 3.84 4.26
CA TYR A 74 34.34 2.80 4.70
C TYR A 74 34.05 1.76 3.61
N ILE A 75 33.89 2.20 2.36
CA ILE A 75 33.70 1.30 1.21
C ILE A 75 34.96 0.46 0.95
N GLU A 76 36.15 1.06 1.05
CA GLU A 76 37.42 0.33 0.93
C GLU A 76 37.52 -0.75 2.03
N ILE A 77 37.16 -0.43 3.27
CA ILE A 77 37.12 -1.40 4.39
C ILE A 77 36.19 -2.57 4.07
N LEU A 78 34.96 -2.30 3.62
CA LEU A 78 33.98 -3.35 3.27
C LEU A 78 34.48 -4.25 2.12
N ILE A 79 35.12 -3.66 1.11
CA ILE A 79 35.68 -4.42 -0.01
C ILE A 79 36.84 -5.31 0.48
N ARG A 80 37.71 -4.79 1.34
CA ARG A 80 38.83 -5.56 1.93
C ARG A 80 38.34 -6.70 2.82
N GLU A 81 37.32 -6.48 3.63
CA GLU A 81 36.73 -7.51 4.50
C GLU A 81 36.07 -8.63 3.68
N ARG A 82 35.25 -8.28 2.68
CA ARG A 82 34.45 -9.26 1.94
C ARG A 82 35.19 -9.97 0.82
N PHE A 83 36.11 -9.27 0.16
CA PHE A 83 36.80 -9.79 -1.03
C PHE A 83 38.29 -10.05 -0.78
N LEU A 84 38.78 -9.85 0.44
CA LEU A 84 40.21 -10.01 0.80
C LEU A 84 41.12 -9.25 -0.18
N PHE A 85 40.68 -8.05 -0.57
CA PHE A 85 41.36 -7.24 -1.57
C PHE A 85 42.63 -6.60 -0.99
N GLY A 86 43.74 -6.68 -1.71
CA GLY A 86 45.02 -6.07 -1.34
C GLY A 86 45.72 -5.46 -2.55
N LYS A 87 46.48 -4.39 -2.33
CA LYS A 87 47.27 -3.73 -3.38
C LYS A 87 48.57 -4.49 -3.65
N LYS A 88 49.18 -4.24 -4.81
CA LYS A 88 50.48 -4.83 -5.17
C LYS A 88 51.52 -4.42 -4.10
N ASN A 89 52.11 -5.41 -3.43
CA ASN A 89 53.03 -5.30 -2.29
C ASN A 89 52.39 -5.15 -0.89
N GLU A 90 51.09 -5.39 -0.73
CA GLU A 90 50.46 -5.55 0.59
C GLU A 90 50.38 -7.02 1.00
N THR A 91 50.55 -7.31 2.30
CA THR A 91 50.37 -8.65 2.88
C THR A 91 49.13 -8.64 3.77
N ILE A 92 48.14 -9.48 3.45
CA ILE A 92 46.87 -9.57 4.20
C ILE A 92 46.98 -10.69 5.24
N TYR A 93 46.63 -10.37 6.49
CA TYR A 93 46.53 -11.34 7.57
C TYR A 93 45.07 -11.60 7.91
N ILE A 94 44.63 -12.85 7.80
CA ILE A 94 43.29 -13.27 8.27
C ILE A 94 43.46 -13.73 9.72
N ILE A 95 43.08 -12.88 10.66
CA ILE A 95 43.11 -13.22 12.08
C ILE A 95 41.78 -13.88 12.43
N LYS A 96 41.80 -15.19 12.68
CA LYS A 96 40.68 -15.88 13.32
C LYS A 96 40.76 -15.62 14.82
N SER A 97 39.87 -14.79 15.36
CA SER A 97 39.59 -14.83 16.79
C SER A 97 38.87 -16.15 17.07
N ASN A 98 39.56 -17.07 17.76
CA ASN A 98 38.88 -18.18 18.42
C ASN A 98 38.15 -17.59 19.62
N GLU A 99 37.00 -16.95 19.40
CA GLU A 99 36.06 -16.69 20.49
C GLU A 99 35.51 -18.05 20.94
N ALA A 100 36.21 -18.68 21.88
CA ALA A 100 35.62 -19.64 22.77
C ALA A 100 34.55 -18.87 23.58
N LYS A 101 33.30 -18.91 23.10
CA LYS A 101 32.13 -18.53 23.87
C LYS A 101 32.12 -19.39 25.14
N ASN A 102 32.51 -18.78 26.26
CA ASN A 102 32.14 -19.24 27.60
C ASN A 102 30.88 -18.48 28.04
#